data_AF-A0A7Y3EK98-F1
#
_entry.id   AF-A0A7Y3EK98-F1
#
_cell.length_a   1.000
_cell.length_b   1.000
_cell.length_c   1.000
_cell.angle_alpha   90.00
_cell.angle_beta   90.00
_cell.angle_gamma   90.00
#
_symmetry.space_group_name_H-M   'P 1'
#
loop_
_entity.id
_entity.type
_entity.pdbx_description
1 polymer ?
#
loop_
_entity_poly.entity_id
_entity_poly.type
_entity_poly.pdbx_seq_one_letter_code
_entity_poly.pdbx_strand_id
1 'polypeptide(L)' 'IKTLLFTTIEKTKEDYEKGVFDSFQPYTTSTNSTLKSFEEAMEFNNFHEGIHLGYILALKKSL' A
#
# COMPACT_ATOMS: atom_id res chain seq x y z
N ILE A 1 -12.99 6.62 -10.30
CA ILE A 1 -11.91 6.82 -9.29
C ILE A 1 -12.36 6.38 -7.90
N LYS A 2 -13.44 6.91 -7.29
CA LYS A 2 -13.89 6.49 -5.93
C LYS A 2 -14.04 4.97 -5.74
N THR A 3 -14.59 4.26 -6.73
CA THR A 3 -14.75 2.80 -6.70
C THR A 3 -13.43 2.07 -6.46
N LEU A 4 -12.31 2.61 -6.95
CA LEU A 4 -10.99 1.98 -6.82
C LEU A 4 -10.52 1.91 -5.37
N LEU A 5 -11.05 2.74 -4.46
CA LEU A 5 -10.68 2.70 -3.04
C LEU A 5 -11.02 1.34 -2.39
N PHE A 6 -12.02 0.64 -2.91
CA PHE A 6 -12.48 -0.63 -2.36
C PHE A 6 -12.10 -1.79 -3.28
N THR A 7 -12.27 -1.63 -4.60
CA THR A 7 -12.05 -2.75 -5.52
C THR A 7 -10.59 -3.19 -5.60
N THR A 8 -9.63 -2.28 -5.37
CA THR A 8 -8.21 -2.67 -5.36
C THR A 8 -7.85 -3.48 -4.13
N ILE A 9 -8.48 -3.24 -2.97
CA ILE A 9 -8.25 -4.03 -1.75
C ILE A 9 -8.73 -5.46 -1.96
N GLU A 10 -9.95 -5.63 -2.46
CA GLU A 10 -10.50 -6.96 -2.77
C GLU A 10 -9.65 -7.69 -3.81
N LYS A 11 -9.23 -6.98 -4.87
CA LYS A 11 -8.37 -7.56 -5.90
C LYS A 11 -7.01 -7.99 -5.35
N THR A 12 -6.37 -7.16 -4.52
CA THR A 12 -5.10 -7.50 -3.87
C THR A 12 -5.25 -8.74 -2.99
N LYS A 13 -6.34 -8.86 -2.24
CA LYS A 13 -6.64 -10.04 -1.42
C LYS A 13 -6.77 -11.30 -2.28
N GLU A 14 -7.57 -11.25 -3.34
CA GLU A 14 -7.73 -12.39 -4.26
C GLU A 14 -6.41 -12.80 -4.91
N ASP A 15 -5.59 -11.83 -5.31
CA ASP A 15 -4.32 -12.09 -5.98
C ASP A 15 -3.28 -12.65 -5.00
N TYR A 16 -3.33 -12.23 -3.73
CA TYR A 16 -2.54 -12.82 -2.66
C TYR A 16 -2.92 -14.28 -2.39
N GLU A 17 -4.22 -14.58 -2.27
CA GLU A 17 -4.71 -15.95 -2.09
C GLU A 17 -4.39 -16.86 -3.29
N LYS A 18 -4.23 -16.30 -4.49
CA LYS A 18 -3.84 -17.02 -5.72
C LYS A 18 -2.32 -17.17 -5.90
N GLY A 19 -1.50 -16.68 -4.96
CA GLY A 19 -0.04 -16.75 -5.06
C GLY A 19 0.55 -15.87 -6.16
N VAL A 20 -0.16 -14.83 -6.61
CA VAL A 20 0.33 -13.93 -7.67
C VAL A 20 1.63 -13.22 -7.27
N PHE A 21 1.86 -13.06 -5.96
CA PHE A 21 3.00 -12.35 -5.41
C PHE A 21 4.15 -13.27 -4.94
N ASP A 22 4.07 -14.59 -5.18
CA ASP A 22 5.09 -15.56 -4.73
C ASP A 22 6.49 -15.27 -5.31
N SER A 23 6.55 -14.64 -6.49
CA SER A 23 7.80 -14.25 -7.14
C SER A 23 8.21 -12.79 -6.84
N PHE A 24 7.77 -12.21 -5.72
CA PHE A 24 8.12 -10.86 -5.32
C PHE A 24 9.64 -10.66 -5.32
N GLN A 25 10.09 -9.61 -6.01
CA GLN A 25 11.50 -9.24 -6.05
C GLN A 25 11.76 -8.13 -5.04
N PRO A 26 12.86 -8.19 -4.26
CA PRO A 26 13.18 -7.15 -3.31
C PRO A 26 13.18 -5.76 -3.95
N TYR A 27 12.60 -4.80 -3.24
CA TYR A 27 12.43 -3.43 -3.71
C TYR A 27 12.96 -2.44 -2.68
N THR A 28 13.90 -1.60 -3.10
CA THR A 28 14.42 -0.50 -2.27
C THR A 28 13.65 0.78 -2.56
N THR A 29 13.04 1.35 -1.52
CA THR A 29 12.29 2.61 -1.60
C THR A 29 13.23 3.80 -1.81
N SER A 30 12.68 4.96 -2.19
CA SER A 30 13.43 6.21 -2.28
C SER A 30 14.01 6.69 -0.94
N THR A 31 13.47 6.21 0.18
CA THR A 31 13.99 6.46 1.53
C THR A 31 15.02 5.42 1.99
N ASN A 32 15.51 4.59 1.06
CA ASN A 32 16.56 3.59 1.27
C ASN A 32 16.17 2.42 2.19
N SER A 33 14.87 2.18 2.39
CA SER A 33 14.36 0.96 3.04
C SER A 33 14.18 -0.13 1.99
N THR A 34 14.63 -1.36 2.26
CA THR A 34 14.47 -2.48 1.32
C THR A 34 13.41 -3.45 1.83
N LEU A 35 12.37 -3.64 1.03
CA LEU A 35 11.27 -4.57 1.24
C LEU A 35 11.64 -5.89 0.56
N LYS A 36 11.69 -6.98 1.32
CA LYS A 36 12.20 -8.28 0.86
C LYS A 36 11.10 -9.28 0.55
N SER A 37 9.87 -9.04 1.02
CA SER A 37 8.71 -9.85 0.73
C SER A 37 7.50 -9.00 0.39
N PHE A 38 6.47 -9.62 -0.17
CA PHE A 38 5.21 -8.96 -0.44
C PHE A 38 4.53 -8.47 0.85
N GLU A 39 4.65 -9.21 1.95
CA GLU A 39 4.10 -8.84 3.25
C GLU A 39 4.77 -7.57 3.78
N GLU A 40 6.10 -7.45 3.68
CA GLU A 40 6.80 -6.22 4.02
C GLU A 40 6.33 -5.05 3.13
N ALA A 41 6.08 -5.30 1.85
CA ALA A 41 5.55 -4.28 0.94
C ALA A 41 4.11 -3.86 1.30
N MET A 42 3.27 -4.80 1.73
CA MET A 42 1.90 -4.53 2.19
C MET A 42 1.89 -3.73 3.50
N GLU A 43 2.75 -4.08 4.45
CA GLU A 43 2.93 -3.32 5.70
C GLU A 43 3.41 -1.89 5.42
N PHE A 44 4.40 -1.75 4.54
CA PHE A 44 4.89 -0.44 4.11
C PHE A 44 3.80 0.39 3.43
N ASN A 45 2.99 -0.22 2.56
CA ASN A 45 1.87 0.47 1.92
C ASN A 45 0.85 0.97 2.94
N ASN A 46 0.49 0.16 3.95
CA ASN A 46 -0.44 0.59 4.99
C ASN A 46 0.12 1.76 5.82
N PHE A 47 1.42 1.75 6.13
CA PHE A 47 2.10 2.88 6.75
C PHE A 47 2.05 4.15 5.86
N HIS A 48 2.29 4.01 4.56
CA HIS A 48 2.24 5.10 3.58
C HIS A 48 0.83 5.72 3.46
N GLU A 49 -0.21 4.89 3.46
CA GLU A 49 -1.61 5.37 3.51
C GLU A 49 -1.92 6.16 4.79
N GLY A 50 -1.29 5.82 5.91
CA GLY A 50 -1.35 6.61 7.14
C GLY A 50 -0.80 8.04 6.97
N ILE A 51 0.26 8.21 6.17
CA ILE A 51 0.82 9.53 5.83
C ILE A 51 -0.17 10.30 4.95
N HIS A 52 -0.75 9.67 3.94
CA HIS A 52 -1.77 10.28 3.09
C HIS A 52 -2.99 10.74 3.91
N LEU A 53 -3.47 9.91 4.83
CA LEU A 53 -4.55 10.27 5.74
C LEU A 53 -4.19 11.50 6.58
N GLY A 54 -2.98 11.56 7.11
CA GLY A 54 -2.48 12.74 7.85
C GLY A 54 -2.60 14.03 7.06
N TYR A 55 -2.20 14.03 5.78
CA TYR A 55 -2.34 15.20 4.90
C TYR A 55 -3.81 15.53 4.58
N ILE A 56 -4.65 14.53 4.34
CA ILE A 56 -6.10 14.73 4.11
C ILE A 56 -6.74 15.43 5.32
N LEU A 57 -6.40 15.00 6.54
CA LEU A 57 -6.88 15.62 7.77
C LEU A 57 -6.36 17.05 7.95
N ALA A 58 -5.09 17.31 7.62
CA ALA A 58 -4.52 18.65 7.66
C ALA A 58 -5.23 19.60 6.68
N LEU A 59 -5.47 19.16 5.44
CA LEU A 59 -6.23 19.92 4.43
C LEU A 59 -7.66 20.19 4.90
N LYS A 60 -8.35 19.17 5.43
CA LYS A 60 -9.71 19.31 5.98
C LYS A 60 -9.77 20.31 7.13
N LYS A 61 -8.72 20.41 7.96
CA LYS A 61 -8.63 21.38 9.06
C LYS A 61 -8.36 22.81 8.57
N SER A 62 -7.65 22.97 7.45
CA SER A 62 -7.28 24.27 6.90
C SER A 62 -8.38 24.95 6.06
N LEU A 63 -9.41 24.19 5.69
CA LEU A 63 -10.64 24.66 5.03
C LEU A 63 -11.71 25.00 6.08
#